data_AF-R5K763-F1
#
_entry.id   AF-R5K763-F1
#
_cell.length_a   1.000
_cell.length_b   1.000
_cell.length_c   1.000
_cell.angle_alpha   90.00
_cell.angle_beta   90.00
_cell.angle_gamma   90.00
#
_symmetry.space_group_name_H-M   'P 1'
#
loop_
_entity.id
_entity.type
_entity.pdbx_description
1 polymer ?
#
loop_
_entity_poly.entity_id
_entity_poly.type
_entity_poly.pdbx_seq_one_letter_code
_entity_poly.pdbx_strand_id
1 'polypeptide(L)'
;MKKFILTLGILLFACPAFAAKMTPVLSSTQVVYSPVANVWSTGSMVEDRIVLSKKTSPGTGNYSIYSYDNGKNEFMLGSDYEFIYNGRLIACHNADLKIFEVVYNGTGFEEKELTEGQIKEIFPDAEILLISHFIDNKISVRKSPFKKKDFLLLNDTNKNFHKYSFHPQSVKYSPVAGLFKASTVGKIIFSHYNEDKYIINVRNVYRRIQLLDSAYDG
;
A
#
# COMPACT_ATOMS: atom_id res chain seq x y z
N MET A 1 -36.98 -27.85 -39.54
CA MET A 1 -36.62 -28.75 -38.42
C MET A 1 -35.52 -28.10 -37.58
N LYS A 2 -35.78 -27.96 -36.27
CA LYS A 2 -34.86 -27.80 -35.10
C LYS A 2 -33.65 -26.85 -35.28
N LYS A 3 -33.77 -25.58 -34.87
CA LYS A 3 -33.31 -25.03 -33.57
C LYS A 3 -31.88 -25.44 -33.17
N PHE A 4 -30.92 -24.53 -33.33
CA PHE A 4 -29.81 -24.37 -32.39
C PHE A 4 -29.57 -22.88 -32.17
N ILE A 5 -30.20 -22.36 -31.11
CA ILE A 5 -29.83 -21.11 -30.46
C ILE A 5 -28.65 -21.48 -29.56
N LEU A 6 -27.45 -21.00 -29.86
CA LEU A 6 -26.33 -21.06 -28.93
C LEU A 6 -26.22 -19.70 -28.23
N THR A 7 -26.91 -19.59 -27.11
CA THR A 7 -26.73 -18.52 -26.13
C THR A 7 -25.38 -18.75 -25.46
N LEU A 8 -24.34 -17.99 -25.84
CA LEU A 8 -23.12 -17.90 -25.06
C LEU A 8 -23.07 -16.53 -24.37
N GLY A 9 -23.80 -16.43 -23.27
CA GLY A 9 -23.56 -15.40 -22.26
C GLY A 9 -22.58 -15.96 -21.23
N ILE A 10 -21.32 -15.50 -21.26
CA ILE A 10 -20.46 -15.46 -20.09
C ILE A 10 -19.72 -14.11 -20.12
N LEU A 11 -20.00 -13.33 -19.07
CA LEU A 11 -19.34 -12.11 -18.66
C LEU A 11 -17.82 -12.16 -18.87
N LEU A 12 -17.28 -11.18 -19.59
CA LEU A 12 -15.93 -10.68 -19.36
C LEU A 12 -15.98 -9.15 -19.27
N PHE A 13 -16.73 -8.65 -18.28
CA PHE A 13 -16.33 -7.42 -17.60
C PHE A 13 -15.10 -7.73 -16.75
N ALA A 14 -13.96 -7.95 -17.39
CA ALA A 14 -12.68 -7.76 -16.75
C ALA A 14 -12.39 -6.25 -16.75
N CYS A 15 -13.21 -5.47 -16.03
CA CYS A 15 -12.73 -4.18 -15.55
C CYS A 15 -11.62 -4.51 -14.54
N PRO A 16 -10.38 -4.00 -14.72
CA PRO A 16 -9.44 -3.99 -13.61
C PRO A 16 -9.96 -2.94 -12.61
N ALA A 17 -10.97 -3.28 -11.82
CA ALA A 17 -11.65 -2.41 -10.85
C ALA A 17 -10.82 -2.18 -9.57
N PHE A 18 -9.49 -2.19 -9.68
CA PHE A 18 -8.60 -1.98 -8.53
C PHE A 18 -7.90 -0.63 -8.57
N ALA A 19 -7.83 0.05 -9.72
CA ALA A 19 -7.33 1.43 -9.79
C ALA A 19 -8.33 2.46 -9.24
N ALA A 20 -9.59 2.07 -8.98
CA ALA A 20 -10.68 2.97 -8.60
C ALA A 20 -10.93 3.09 -7.07
N LYS A 21 -10.18 2.39 -6.21
CA LYS A 21 -10.47 2.34 -4.77
C LYS A 21 -9.65 3.28 -3.89
N MET A 22 -8.51 3.77 -4.38
CA MET A 22 -7.62 4.66 -3.63
C MET A 22 -7.64 6.04 -4.25
N THR A 23 -8.21 7.02 -3.56
CA THR A 23 -8.23 8.40 -4.01
C THR A 23 -7.07 9.15 -3.34
N PRO A 24 -5.99 9.50 -4.06
CA PRO A 24 -4.85 10.19 -3.46
C PRO A 24 -5.27 11.56 -2.93
N VAL A 25 -4.75 11.94 -1.76
CA VAL A 25 -4.92 13.28 -1.19
C VAL A 25 -3.62 14.04 -1.44
N LEU A 26 -3.57 14.84 -2.50
CA LEU A 26 -2.37 15.61 -2.88
C LEU A 26 -2.27 16.89 -2.04
N SER A 27 -1.08 17.50 -2.00
CA SER A 27 -0.96 18.86 -1.43
C SER A 27 -1.94 19.81 -2.13
N SER A 28 -2.52 20.73 -1.36
CA SER A 28 -3.59 21.65 -1.81
C SER A 28 -4.94 21.00 -2.10
N THR A 29 -5.13 19.73 -1.73
CA THR A 29 -6.43 19.07 -1.78
C THR A 29 -7.28 19.48 -0.58
N GLN A 30 -8.52 19.90 -0.83
CA GLN A 30 -9.53 19.98 0.21
C GLN A 30 -10.07 18.57 0.50
N VAL A 31 -10.15 18.21 1.77
CA VAL A 31 -10.78 16.99 2.24
C VAL A 31 -11.90 17.32 3.21
N VAL A 32 -12.88 16.42 3.25
CA VAL A 32 -14.08 16.55 4.06
C VAL A 32 -14.21 15.28 4.90
N TYR A 33 -14.46 15.47 6.19
CA TYR A 33 -14.85 14.39 7.09
C TYR A 33 -16.30 14.59 7.55
N SER A 34 -17.11 13.55 7.47
CA SER A 34 -18.47 13.52 8.05
C SER A 34 -18.44 12.79 9.38
N PRO A 35 -18.65 13.48 10.53
CA PRO A 35 -18.75 12.83 11.83
C PRO A 35 -19.92 11.85 11.93
N VAL A 36 -21.05 12.16 11.26
CA VAL A 36 -22.26 11.31 11.26
C VAL A 36 -22.02 10.00 10.53
N ALA A 37 -21.44 10.06 9.33
CA ALA A 37 -21.20 8.87 8.52
C ALA A 37 -19.85 8.18 8.84
N ASN A 38 -18.97 8.83 9.62
CA ASN A 38 -17.62 8.37 9.91
C ASN A 38 -16.81 8.07 8.63
N VAL A 39 -16.85 9.02 7.68
CA VAL A 39 -16.17 8.87 6.38
C VAL A 39 -15.46 10.15 5.94
N TRP A 40 -14.33 9.94 5.28
CA TRP A 40 -13.54 10.92 4.54
C TRP A 40 -13.93 10.95 3.07
N SER A 41 -13.86 12.13 2.45
CA SER A 41 -14.00 12.30 0.99
C SER A 41 -13.25 13.54 0.48
N THR A 42 -13.00 13.63 -0.83
CA THR A 42 -12.38 14.79 -1.50
C THR A 42 -13.40 15.70 -2.20
N GLY A 43 -14.71 15.55 -1.97
CA GLY A 43 -15.70 16.30 -2.76
C GLY A 43 -17.18 16.10 -2.40
N SER A 44 -17.50 15.62 -1.20
CA SER A 44 -18.91 15.40 -0.83
C SER A 44 -19.50 16.62 -0.13
N MET A 45 -20.60 17.14 -0.68
CA MET A 45 -21.47 18.11 -0.02
C MET A 45 -22.39 17.35 0.93
N VAL A 46 -21.96 17.18 2.19
CA VAL A 46 -22.79 16.62 3.27
C VAL A 46 -23.08 17.72 4.29
N GLU A 47 -24.30 17.78 4.81
CA GLU A 47 -24.62 18.59 5.99
C GLU A 47 -23.83 18.05 7.21
N ASP A 48 -23.45 18.93 8.14
CA ASP A 48 -22.61 18.63 9.31
C ASP A 48 -21.28 17.93 8.98
N ARG A 49 -20.35 18.72 8.43
CA ARG A 49 -19.02 18.25 7.97
C ARG A 49 -17.88 19.08 8.53
N ILE A 50 -16.73 18.44 8.69
CA ILE A 50 -15.45 19.10 8.98
C ILE A 50 -14.70 19.24 7.65
N VAL A 51 -14.41 20.47 7.24
CA VAL A 51 -13.66 20.79 6.02
C VAL A 51 -12.23 21.13 6.39
N LEU A 52 -11.27 20.48 5.72
CA LEU A 52 -9.84 20.63 5.94
C LEU A 52 -9.12 20.85 4.61
N SER A 53 -8.03 21.59 4.64
CA SER A 53 -7.10 21.71 3.50
C SER A 53 -5.77 21.06 3.83
N LYS A 54 -5.28 20.17 2.96
CA LYS A 54 -3.96 19.56 3.10
C LYS A 54 -2.88 20.46 2.53
N LYS A 55 -1.76 20.58 3.24
CA LYS A 55 -0.48 21.05 2.72
C LYS A 55 0.63 20.08 3.11
N THR A 56 1.52 19.75 2.19
CA THR A 56 2.74 19.01 2.53
C THR A 56 3.86 19.99 2.81
N SER A 57 4.57 19.80 3.94
CA SER A 57 5.71 20.64 4.31
C SER A 57 6.80 20.57 3.24
N PRO A 58 7.48 21.67 2.90
CA PRO A 58 8.62 21.64 2.00
C PRO A 58 9.84 20.97 2.67
N GLY A 59 10.65 20.25 1.91
CA GLY A 59 11.94 19.73 2.38
C GLY A 59 12.17 18.25 2.06
N THR A 60 13.06 17.61 2.83
CA THR A 60 13.40 16.18 2.63
C THR A 60 12.67 15.25 3.60
N GLY A 61 12.18 15.77 4.72
CA GLY A 61 11.44 15.02 5.75
C GLY A 61 9.92 15.17 5.70
N ASN A 62 9.38 15.60 4.55
CA ASN A 62 7.99 15.95 4.28
C ASN A 62 6.97 15.34 5.26
N TYR A 63 6.17 16.21 5.89
CA TYR A 63 5.02 15.81 6.69
C TYR A 63 3.78 16.56 6.21
N SER A 64 2.59 16.03 6.48
CA SER A 64 1.33 16.65 6.10
C SER A 64 0.76 17.52 7.20
N ILE A 65 0.26 18.69 6.82
CA ILE A 65 -0.43 19.65 7.67
C ILE A 65 -1.86 19.74 7.15
N TYR A 66 -2.83 19.58 8.04
CA TYR A 66 -4.25 19.76 7.75
C TYR A 66 -4.78 20.95 8.54
N SER A 67 -5.22 21.97 7.80
CA SER A 67 -5.76 23.21 8.38
C SER A 67 -7.28 23.19 8.29
N TYR A 68 -7.97 23.53 9.38
CA TYR A 68 -9.43 23.71 9.37
C TYR A 68 -9.80 24.94 8.53
N ASP A 69 -11.00 24.95 7.96
CA ASP A 69 -11.48 26.04 7.08
C ASP A 69 -11.44 27.43 7.76
N ASN A 70 -11.52 27.48 9.09
CA ASN A 70 -11.37 28.71 9.86
C ASN A 70 -9.93 29.27 9.91
N GLY A 71 -8.95 28.54 9.36
CA GLY A 71 -7.54 28.92 9.24
C GLY A 71 -6.79 29.09 10.56
N LYS A 72 -7.40 28.78 11.71
CA LYS A 72 -6.85 29.06 13.05
C LYS A 72 -6.28 27.84 13.76
N ASN A 73 -6.76 26.65 13.40
CA ASN A 73 -6.33 25.39 13.98
C ASN A 73 -5.74 24.51 12.88
N GLU A 74 -4.70 23.75 13.24
CA GLU A 74 -4.06 22.78 12.35
C GLU A 74 -3.71 21.53 13.14
N PHE A 75 -3.64 20.39 12.46
CA PHE A 75 -2.98 19.20 12.97
C PHE A 75 -1.96 18.69 11.96
N MET A 76 -0.93 18.02 12.46
CA MET A 76 0.16 17.48 11.67
C MET A 76 0.09 15.95 11.71
N LEU A 77 0.40 15.34 10.58
CA LEU A 77 0.58 13.89 10.47
C LEU A 77 2.05 13.61 10.19
N GLY A 78 2.58 12.47 10.67
CA GLY A 78 3.92 12.03 10.31
C GLY A 78 4.05 11.54 8.85
N SER A 79 2.93 11.44 8.13
CA SER A 79 2.88 10.99 6.74
C SER A 79 3.29 12.05 5.73
N ASP A 80 3.88 11.58 4.64
CA ASP A 80 4.19 12.35 3.43
C ASP A 80 3.27 11.98 2.25
N TYR A 81 2.47 10.93 2.40
CA TYR A 81 1.49 10.48 1.43
C TYR A 81 0.23 9.93 2.10
N GLU A 82 -0.93 10.26 1.56
CA GLU A 82 -2.23 9.85 2.06
C GLU A 82 -3.17 9.57 0.89
N PHE A 83 -4.12 8.67 1.13
CA PHE A 83 -5.20 8.37 0.20
C PHE A 83 -6.47 7.98 0.96
N ILE A 84 -7.61 8.20 0.34
CA ILE A 84 -8.90 7.74 0.84
C ILE A 84 -9.18 6.36 0.27
N TYR A 85 -9.52 5.41 1.14
CA TYR A 85 -9.93 4.05 0.79
C TYR A 85 -11.22 3.69 1.54
N ASN A 86 -12.31 3.48 0.80
CA ASN A 86 -13.63 3.17 1.38
C ASN A 86 -14.04 4.14 2.50
N GLY A 87 -13.82 5.45 2.32
CA GLY A 87 -14.14 6.47 3.32
C GLY A 87 -13.13 6.57 4.47
N ARG A 88 -12.04 5.81 4.49
CA ARG A 88 -10.98 5.90 5.49
C ARG A 88 -9.83 6.72 4.94
N LEU A 89 -9.30 7.67 5.71
CA LEU A 89 -8.08 8.40 5.34
C LEU A 89 -6.87 7.61 5.84
N ILE A 90 -6.15 7.03 4.90
CA ILE A 90 -4.97 6.20 5.15
C ILE A 90 -3.73 7.08 5.01
N ALA A 91 -2.89 7.08 6.04
CA ALA A 91 -1.67 7.86 6.12
C ALA A 91 -0.44 6.95 6.04
N CYS A 92 0.43 7.19 5.05
CA CYS A 92 1.66 6.44 4.84
C CYS A 92 2.84 7.23 5.42
N HIS A 93 3.44 6.70 6.48
CA HIS A 93 4.67 7.24 7.06
C HIS A 93 5.84 6.58 6.35
N ASN A 94 6.21 7.12 5.19
CA ASN A 94 7.21 6.50 4.34
C ASN A 94 8.60 6.43 4.99
N ALA A 95 8.94 7.40 5.85
CA ALA A 95 10.19 7.43 6.59
C ALA A 95 10.29 6.29 7.62
N ASP A 96 9.16 5.81 8.11
CA ASP A 96 9.11 4.75 9.13
C ASP A 96 8.62 3.42 8.56
N LEU A 97 8.19 3.35 7.29
CA LEU A 97 7.53 2.19 6.67
C LEU A 97 6.30 1.70 7.46
N LYS A 98 5.52 2.65 7.98
CA LYS A 98 4.31 2.40 8.76
C LYS A 98 3.09 3.01 8.07
N ILE A 99 1.93 2.43 8.35
CA ILE A 99 0.65 2.85 7.77
C ILE A 99 -0.34 3.07 8.89
N PHE A 100 -1.00 4.22 8.86
CA PHE A 100 -1.94 4.67 9.87
C PHE A 100 -3.30 4.96 9.23
N GLU A 101 -4.32 5.04 10.06
CA GLU A 101 -5.61 5.63 9.73
C GLU A 101 -5.82 6.89 10.57
N VAL A 102 -6.32 7.94 9.93
CA VAL A 102 -6.67 9.19 10.60
C VAL A 102 -8.13 9.10 11.08
N VAL A 103 -8.31 9.08 12.40
CA VAL A 103 -9.61 8.87 13.05
C VAL A 103 -10.03 10.11 13.82
N TYR A 104 -11.31 10.43 13.78
CA TYR A 104 -11.88 11.51 14.60
C TYR A 104 -12.31 10.99 15.97
N ASN A 105 -11.88 11.67 17.04
CA ASN A 105 -12.19 11.28 18.42
C ASN A 105 -13.29 12.14 19.08
N GLY A 106 -13.98 12.98 18.31
CA GLY A 106 -15.01 13.90 18.82
C GLY A 106 -14.51 15.31 19.11
N THR A 107 -13.19 15.50 19.21
CA THR A 107 -12.57 16.83 19.41
C THR A 107 -11.56 17.17 18.33
N GLY A 108 -10.85 16.17 17.81
CA GLY A 108 -9.87 16.34 16.75
C GLY A 108 -9.55 15.00 16.07
N PHE A 109 -8.48 15.01 15.30
CA PHE A 109 -8.01 13.85 14.55
C PHE A 109 -6.73 13.28 15.16
N GLU A 110 -6.62 11.96 15.14
CA GLU A 110 -5.46 11.21 15.64
C GLU A 110 -5.08 10.09 14.67
N GLU A 111 -3.80 9.70 14.68
CA GLU A 111 -3.30 8.59 13.87
C GLU A 111 -3.37 7.28 14.66
N LYS A 112 -3.98 6.25 14.05
CA LYS A 112 -3.97 4.88 14.58
C LYS A 112 -3.20 3.98 13.66
N GLU A 113 -2.12 3.38 14.17
CA GLU A 113 -1.31 2.44 13.41
C GLU A 113 -2.18 1.24 13.01
N LEU A 114 -2.15 0.90 11.72
CA LEU A 114 -2.92 -0.22 11.20
C LEU A 114 -2.22 -1.54 11.48
N THR A 115 -3.01 -2.53 11.88
CA THR A 115 -2.55 -3.91 11.97
C THR A 115 -2.27 -4.49 10.58
N GLU A 116 -1.44 -5.53 10.51
CA GLU A 116 -1.19 -6.26 9.24
C GLU A 116 -2.49 -6.72 8.56
N GLY A 117 -3.47 -7.18 9.34
CA GLY A 117 -4.78 -7.59 8.83
C GLY A 117 -5.51 -6.45 8.12
N GLN A 118 -5.59 -5.28 8.75
CA GLN A 118 -6.20 -4.08 8.15
C GLN A 118 -5.42 -3.57 6.94
N ILE A 119 -4.08 -3.62 6.99
CA ILE A 119 -3.24 -3.28 5.84
C ILE A 119 -3.52 -4.24 4.67
N LYS A 120 -3.78 -5.52 4.96
CA LYS A 120 -4.10 -6.52 3.94
C LYS A 120 -5.46 -6.29 3.28
N GLU A 121 -6.43 -5.71 3.97
CA GLU A 121 -7.69 -5.28 3.35
C GLU A 121 -7.49 -4.16 2.32
N ILE A 122 -6.45 -3.34 2.52
CA ILE A 122 -6.10 -2.21 1.64
C ILE A 122 -5.21 -2.69 0.48
N PHE A 123 -4.25 -3.57 0.76
CA PHE A 123 -3.31 -4.14 -0.22
C PHE A 123 -3.43 -5.67 -0.30
N PRO A 124 -4.56 -6.21 -0.79
CA PRO A 124 -4.84 -7.65 -0.74
C PRO A 124 -3.82 -8.49 -1.51
N ASP A 125 -3.29 -7.95 -2.61
CA ASP A 125 -2.37 -8.66 -3.50
C ASP A 125 -0.90 -8.61 -3.05
N ALA A 126 -0.54 -7.73 -2.09
CA ALA A 126 0.84 -7.50 -1.69
C ALA A 126 1.25 -8.41 -0.54
N GLU A 127 2.22 -9.31 -0.72
CA GLU A 127 2.77 -10.10 0.40
C GLU A 127 3.51 -9.20 1.40
N ILE A 128 3.13 -9.25 2.67
CA ILE A 128 3.73 -8.43 3.72
C ILE A 128 5.08 -9.03 4.11
N LEU A 129 6.11 -8.18 4.15
CA LEU A 129 7.44 -8.51 4.66
C LEU A 129 7.72 -7.61 5.85
N LEU A 130 7.97 -8.19 7.01
CA LEU A 130 8.34 -7.44 8.21
C LEU A 130 9.86 -7.29 8.31
N ILE A 131 10.33 -6.15 8.81
CA ILE A 131 11.75 -5.89 9.03
C ILE A 131 12.36 -6.89 10.03
N SER A 132 11.63 -7.25 11.08
CA SER A 132 12.09 -8.23 12.08
C SER A 132 12.36 -9.64 11.50
N HIS A 133 11.73 -9.99 10.37
CA HIS A 133 11.88 -11.30 9.73
C HIS A 133 13.19 -11.45 8.94
N PHE A 134 13.98 -10.38 8.80
CA PHE A 134 15.26 -10.45 8.12
C PHE A 134 16.32 -11.07 9.04
N ILE A 135 16.96 -12.13 8.58
CA ILE A 135 18.08 -12.78 9.28
C ILE A 135 19.36 -12.31 8.62
N ASP A 136 20.27 -11.72 9.39
CA ASP A 136 21.49 -11.06 8.87
C ASP A 136 21.18 -10.07 7.73
N ASN A 137 20.13 -9.27 7.94
CA ASN A 137 19.56 -8.34 6.98
C ASN A 137 19.20 -8.97 5.62
N LYS A 138 18.86 -10.27 5.60
CA LYS A 138 18.44 -10.98 4.38
C LYS A 138 17.10 -11.67 4.58
N ILE A 139 16.31 -11.69 3.51
CA ILE A 139 15.12 -12.52 3.39
C ILE A 139 15.07 -13.17 2.01
N SER A 140 14.35 -14.29 1.89
CA SER A 140 14.05 -14.92 0.61
C SER A 140 12.55 -15.01 0.40
N VAL A 141 12.08 -14.48 -0.72
CA VAL A 141 10.67 -14.47 -1.09
C VAL A 141 10.46 -15.22 -2.39
N ARG A 142 9.22 -15.68 -2.62
CA ARG A 142 8.90 -16.46 -3.81
C ARG A 142 7.81 -15.82 -4.65
N LYS A 143 7.99 -15.88 -5.97
CA LYS A 143 6.96 -15.55 -6.96
C LYS A 143 6.74 -16.72 -7.91
N SER A 144 5.59 -16.74 -8.59
CA SER A 144 5.38 -17.73 -9.66
C SER A 144 6.25 -17.39 -10.89
N PRO A 145 6.70 -18.40 -11.66
CA PRO A 145 7.34 -18.16 -12.95
C PRO A 145 6.49 -17.27 -13.86
N PHE A 146 7.12 -16.34 -14.58
CA PHE A 146 6.49 -15.40 -15.52
C PHE A 146 5.41 -14.44 -14.96
N LYS A 147 5.07 -14.53 -13.66
CA LYS A 147 4.14 -13.61 -13.00
C LYS A 147 4.87 -12.57 -12.17
N LYS A 148 4.35 -11.33 -12.17
CA LYS A 148 4.77 -10.30 -11.21
C LYS A 148 4.16 -10.60 -9.84
N LYS A 149 4.80 -10.12 -8.78
CA LYS A 149 4.27 -10.22 -7.43
C LYS A 149 4.56 -8.94 -6.66
N ASP A 150 3.56 -8.48 -5.93
CA ASP A 150 3.64 -7.27 -5.14
C ASP A 150 4.02 -7.65 -3.72
N PHE A 151 4.86 -6.84 -3.10
CA PHE A 151 5.34 -7.02 -1.74
C PHE A 151 5.25 -5.68 -1.01
N LEU A 152 4.87 -5.71 0.25
CA LEU A 152 4.80 -4.54 1.12
C LEU A 152 5.76 -4.74 2.29
N LEU A 153 6.86 -4.00 2.27
CA LEU A 153 7.83 -3.97 3.37
C LEU A 153 7.29 -3.06 4.47
N LEU A 154 7.11 -3.60 5.68
CA LEU A 154 6.64 -2.88 6.85
C LEU A 154 7.68 -2.96 7.97
N ASN A 155 7.79 -1.89 8.75
CA ASN A 155 8.67 -1.83 9.90
C ASN A 155 7.89 -2.07 11.20
N ASP A 156 8.08 -3.26 11.75
CA ASP A 156 7.58 -3.69 13.05
C ASP A 156 8.61 -3.52 14.18
N THR A 157 9.64 -2.69 13.94
CA THR A 157 10.73 -2.43 14.88
C THR A 157 10.84 -0.93 15.22
N ASN A 158 11.75 -0.58 16.12
CA ASN A 158 12.04 0.82 16.48
C ASN A 158 13.06 1.50 15.53
N LYS A 159 13.39 0.87 14.40
CA LYS A 159 14.32 1.44 13.41
C LYS A 159 13.64 2.57 12.62
N ASN A 160 14.44 3.50 12.12
CA ASN A 160 13.98 4.56 11.22
C ASN A 160 14.56 4.32 9.81
N PHE A 161 13.73 4.48 8.78
CA PHE A 161 14.06 4.21 7.38
C PHE A 161 14.00 5.47 6.51
N HIS A 162 14.22 6.63 7.11
CA HIS A 162 14.29 7.89 6.38
C HIS A 162 15.37 7.82 5.30
N LYS A 163 15.03 8.24 4.07
CA LYS A 163 15.91 8.22 2.88
C LYS A 163 16.37 6.83 2.42
N TYR A 164 15.74 5.75 2.89
CA TYR A 164 15.95 4.45 2.28
C TYR A 164 15.28 4.37 0.90
N SER A 165 15.87 3.57 0.02
CA SER A 165 15.34 3.35 -1.32
C SER A 165 15.63 1.94 -1.82
N PHE A 166 14.83 1.50 -2.80
CA PHE A 166 15.00 0.20 -3.42
C PHE A 166 15.95 0.26 -4.62
N HIS A 167 16.79 -0.76 -4.75
CA HIS A 167 17.65 -0.96 -5.90
C HIS A 167 17.38 -2.34 -6.54
N PRO A 168 17.12 -2.39 -7.87
CA PRO A 168 17.03 -1.25 -8.79
C PRO A 168 15.78 -0.39 -8.53
N GLN A 169 15.86 0.92 -8.77
CA GLN A 169 14.75 1.86 -8.48
C GLN A 169 13.44 1.50 -9.19
N SER A 170 13.53 0.78 -10.32
CA SER A 170 12.38 0.30 -11.10
C SER A 170 11.45 -0.66 -10.36
N VAL A 171 11.85 -1.23 -9.22
CA VAL A 171 10.95 -2.08 -8.41
C VAL A 171 9.96 -1.25 -7.59
N LYS A 172 10.27 0.00 -7.25
CA LYS A 172 9.33 0.93 -6.61
C LYS A 172 8.38 1.46 -7.67
N TYR A 173 7.08 1.25 -7.48
CA TYR A 173 6.04 1.66 -8.44
C TYR A 173 4.90 2.44 -7.78
N SER A 174 4.97 2.64 -6.46
CA SER A 174 3.94 3.28 -5.66
C SER A 174 4.54 4.45 -4.86
N PRO A 175 3.74 5.49 -4.56
CA PRO A 175 4.09 6.50 -3.58
C PRO A 175 4.23 5.93 -2.15
N VAL A 176 3.64 4.76 -1.86
CA VAL A 176 3.89 4.02 -0.61
C VAL A 176 5.29 3.43 -0.64
N ALA A 177 6.21 3.95 0.18
CA ALA A 177 7.63 3.66 0.08
C ALA A 177 7.99 2.19 0.25
N GLY A 178 7.28 1.44 1.09
CA GLY A 178 7.49 0.01 1.30
C GLY A 178 6.90 -0.89 0.22
N LEU A 179 6.06 -0.37 -0.68
CA LEU A 179 5.37 -1.16 -1.70
C LEU A 179 6.24 -1.29 -2.97
N PHE A 180 6.61 -2.52 -3.32
CA PHE A 180 7.45 -2.80 -4.47
C PHE A 180 6.99 -4.04 -5.25
N LYS A 181 7.37 -4.11 -6.53
CA LYS A 181 6.94 -5.14 -7.47
C LYS A 181 8.11 -5.96 -7.97
N ALA A 182 8.13 -7.24 -7.63
CA ALA A 182 9.12 -8.18 -8.14
C ALA A 182 8.65 -8.74 -9.49
N SER A 183 9.16 -8.16 -10.59
CA SER A 183 8.87 -8.64 -11.95
C SER A 183 9.78 -9.79 -12.38
N THR A 184 11.03 -9.79 -11.91
CA THR A 184 12.06 -10.80 -12.23
C THR A 184 12.55 -11.50 -10.96
N VAL A 185 13.17 -12.67 -11.13
CA VAL A 185 13.97 -13.27 -10.06
C VAL A 185 15.27 -12.50 -9.91
N GLY A 186 15.84 -12.48 -8.71
CA GLY A 186 17.09 -11.78 -8.46
C GLY A 186 17.14 -11.13 -7.09
N LYS A 187 18.05 -10.17 -6.96
CA LYS A 187 18.32 -9.45 -5.72
C LYS A 187 17.70 -8.06 -5.78
N ILE A 188 16.92 -7.73 -4.77
CA ILE A 188 16.45 -6.37 -4.49
C ILE A 188 17.15 -5.92 -3.21
N ILE A 189 17.67 -4.69 -3.21
CA ILE A 189 18.34 -4.09 -2.04
C ILE A 189 17.50 -2.93 -1.57
N PHE A 190 17.18 -2.87 -0.29
CA PHE A 190 16.60 -1.72 0.37
C PHE A 190 17.66 -1.12 1.31
N SER A 191 18.04 0.14 1.09
CA SER A 191 19.21 0.72 1.76
C SER A 191 19.16 2.23 1.85
N HIS A 192 19.88 2.79 2.82
CA HIS A 192 20.15 4.22 2.95
C HIS A 192 21.43 4.57 2.20
N TYR A 193 21.34 5.16 1.00
CA TYR A 193 22.51 5.54 0.19
C TYR A 193 23.55 4.42 -0.03
N ASN A 194 23.10 3.17 -0.21
CA ASN A 194 23.94 1.97 -0.28
C ASN A 194 24.72 1.63 1.02
N GLU A 195 24.32 2.20 2.14
CA GLU A 195 24.69 1.81 3.50
C GLU A 195 23.47 1.16 4.19
N ASP A 196 23.69 0.42 5.28
CA ASP A 196 22.66 -0.32 6.03
C ASP A 196 21.65 -1.09 5.14
N LYS A 197 22.12 -2.21 4.58
CA LYS A 197 21.43 -2.92 3.48
C LYS A 197 20.54 -4.03 3.99
N TYR A 198 19.29 -4.02 3.54
CA TYR A 198 18.35 -5.14 3.59
C TYR A 198 18.27 -5.80 2.22
N ILE A 199 18.52 -7.11 2.15
CA ILE A 199 18.61 -7.86 0.90
C ILE A 199 17.40 -8.79 0.78
N ILE A 200 16.62 -8.58 -0.27
CA ILE A 200 15.44 -9.39 -0.60
C ILE A 200 15.79 -10.25 -1.81
N ASN A 201 15.92 -11.56 -1.59
CA ASN A 201 16.23 -12.53 -2.65
C ASN A 201 14.92 -13.10 -3.22
N VAL A 202 14.57 -12.71 -4.44
CA VAL A 202 13.38 -13.17 -5.13
C VAL A 202 13.68 -14.45 -5.92
N ARG A 203 12.94 -15.53 -5.63
CA ARG A 203 13.07 -16.83 -6.29
C ARG A 203 11.75 -17.27 -6.92
N ASN A 204 11.80 -18.21 -7.85
CA ASN A 204 10.58 -18.85 -8.34
C ASN A 204 10.10 -19.92 -7.36
N VAL A 205 8.78 -20.09 -7.26
CA VAL A 205 8.20 -21.32 -6.73
C VAL A 205 8.41 -22.41 -7.78
N TYR A 206 9.19 -23.44 -7.45
CA TYR A 206 9.24 -24.66 -8.26
C TYR A 206 8.19 -25.61 -7.70
N ARG A 207 7.13 -25.90 -8.49
CA ARG A 207 6.33 -27.09 -8.20
C ARG A 207 7.24 -28.28 -8.47
N ARG A 208 7.41 -29.17 -7.50
CA ARG A 208 7.93 -30.51 -7.75
C ARG A 208 6.94 -31.13 -8.72
N ILE A 209 7.31 -31.25 -9.99
CA ILE A 209 6.56 -32.05 -10.95
C ILE A 209 6.72 -33.48 -10.42
N GLN A 210 5.69 -34.03 -9.78
CA GLN A 210 5.56 -35.48 -9.69
C GLN A 210 5.34 -35.94 -11.13
N LEU A 211 6.43 -36.23 -11.83
CA LEU A 211 6.36 -37.09 -13.00
C LEU A 211 5.89 -38.43 -12.44
N LEU A 212 4.65 -38.78 -12.76
CA LEU A 212 4.07 -40.08 -12.45
C LEU A 212 5.01 -41.15 -13.01
N ASP A 213 5.54 -41.98 -12.11
CA ASP A 213 5.99 -43.33 -12.43
C ASP A 213 4.82 -44.04 -13.12
N SER A 214 4.86 -44.06 -14.44
CA SER A 214 4.08 -44.94 -15.29
C SER A 214 5.02 -45.46 -16.37
N ALA A 215 6.08 -46.11 -15.91
CA ALA A 215 6.91 -47.00 -16.70
C ALA A 215 7.22 -48.20 -15.82
N TYR A 216 6.93 -49.40 -16.35
CA TYR A 216 6.91 -50.71 -15.68
C TYR A 216 5.64 -51.04 -14.91
N ASP A 217 4.59 -51.34 -15.67
CA ASP A 217 3.98 -52.68 -15.60
C ASP A 217 3.55 -53.05 -17.03
N GLY A 218 4.36 -53.89 -17.66
CA GLY A 218 4.13 -54.52 -18.95
C GLY A 218 4.65 -55.94 -18.90
#